data_AF-D0P4A0-F1
#
_entry.id   AF-D0P4A0-F1
#
_cell.length_a   1.000
_cell.length_b   1.000
_cell.length_c   1.000
_cell.angle_alpha   90.00
_cell.angle_beta   90.00
_cell.angle_gamma   90.00
#
_symmetry.space_group_name_H-M   'P 1'
#
loop_
_entity.id
_entity.type
_entity.pdbx_description
1 polymer ?
#
loop_
_entity_poly.entity_id
_entity_poly.type
_entity_poly.pdbx_seq_one_letter_code
_entity_poly.pdbx_strand_id
1 'polypeptide(L)'
;MHEWHLRYQHLFDDDDSDVDKEGLCLQKPAWYTPEDIRSSLFCCLRHAFARYEDDYLTDLTQYMQELEELSNLFDEDYLVSIRNEQSDGSELVIFAAAQYHGCNIELKTLNYNCKVVSTFTYSVDDASRTISIARIGLYYCLQVEGMHI
;
A
#
# COMPACT_ATOMS: atom_id res chain seq x y z
N MET A 1 -4.60 9.26 29.00
CA MET A 1 -4.23 7.84 29.01
C MET A 1 -5.34 7.11 28.27
N HIS A 2 -5.07 6.55 27.09
CA HIS A 2 -6.08 6.25 26.06
C HIS A 2 -6.81 4.92 26.35
N GLU A 3 -8.09 4.82 26.00
CA GLU A 3 -8.99 3.65 26.16
C GLU A 3 -8.40 2.34 25.61
N TRP A 4 -7.56 2.44 24.59
CA TRP A 4 -6.68 1.37 24.09
C TRP A 4 -5.90 0.66 25.20
N HIS A 5 -5.32 1.40 26.14
CA HIS A 5 -4.38 0.86 27.11
C HIS A 5 -5.07 -0.07 28.12
N LEU A 6 -6.31 0.26 28.50
CA LEU A 6 -7.13 -0.57 29.39
C LEU A 6 -7.68 -1.82 28.69
N ARG A 7 -8.01 -1.73 27.40
CA ARG A 7 -8.63 -2.83 26.65
C ARG A 7 -7.66 -3.98 26.39
N TYR A 8 -6.37 -3.71 26.31
CA TYR A 8 -5.34 -4.70 25.96
C TYR A 8 -4.41 -5.05 27.13
N GLN A 9 -4.64 -4.51 28.33
CA GLN A 9 -3.80 -4.77 29.51
C GLN A 9 -3.77 -6.26 29.90
N HIS A 10 -4.89 -6.97 29.76
CA HIS A 10 -5.02 -8.39 30.04
C HIS A 10 -4.16 -9.32 29.14
N LEU A 11 -3.57 -8.79 28.06
CA LEU A 11 -2.63 -9.54 27.21
C LEU A 11 -1.20 -9.53 27.76
N PHE A 12 -0.93 -8.66 28.73
CA PHE A 12 0.37 -8.46 29.36
C PHE A 12 0.36 -8.80 30.85
N ASP A 13 -0.80 -9.10 31.44
CA ASP A 13 -0.88 -9.63 32.79
C ASP A 13 -0.48 -11.11 32.74
N ASP A 14 0.82 -11.33 32.95
CA ASP A 14 1.47 -12.63 33.11
C ASP A 14 0.86 -13.39 34.30
N ASP A 15 0.00 -14.37 34.02
CA ASP A 15 -0.22 -15.49 34.95
C ASP A 15 0.62 -16.66 34.44
N ASP A 16 1.77 -16.85 35.10
CA ASP A 16 2.76 -17.91 34.93
C ASP A 16 2.15 -19.30 35.12
N SER A 17 1.37 -19.77 34.15
CA SER A 17 0.99 -21.17 34.04
C SER A 17 1.35 -21.72 32.66
N ASP A 18 2.45 -22.47 32.65
CA ASP A 18 2.94 -23.32 31.57
C ASP A 18 1.86 -24.32 31.13
N VAL A 19 1.04 -23.97 30.14
CA VAL A 19 0.32 -24.95 29.31
C VAL A 19 0.18 -24.41 27.88
N ASP A 20 0.87 -25.07 26.94
CA ASP A 20 0.58 -25.13 25.51
C ASP A 20 0.13 -23.84 24.81
N LYS A 21 0.90 -22.76 24.94
CA LYS A 21 0.92 -21.74 23.88
C LYS A 21 1.94 -22.21 22.85
N GLU A 22 1.51 -23.09 21.94
CA GLU A 22 2.16 -23.22 20.63
C GLU A 22 2.39 -21.80 20.15
N GLY A 23 3.66 -21.39 20.09
CA GLY A 23 4.04 -20.02 19.82
C GLY A 23 3.46 -19.63 18.48
N LEU A 24 2.31 -18.95 18.50
CA LEU A 24 1.80 -18.18 17.39
C LEU A 24 2.85 -17.11 17.15
N CYS A 25 3.86 -17.48 16.36
CA CYS A 25 4.80 -16.55 15.75
C CYS A 25 4.00 -15.83 14.65
N LEU A 26 3.04 -15.01 15.07
CA LEU A 26 2.52 -13.92 14.28
C LEU A 26 3.66 -12.91 14.21
N GLN A 27 4.67 -13.17 13.38
CA GLN A 27 5.49 -12.06 12.92
C GLN A 27 4.49 -11.08 12.32
N LYS A 28 4.31 -9.94 12.99
CA LYS A 28 3.49 -8.87 12.47
C LYS A 28 4.10 -8.58 11.10
N PRO A 29 3.34 -8.66 9.99
CA PRO A 29 3.90 -8.26 8.73
C PRO A 29 4.45 -6.87 8.91
N ALA A 30 5.73 -6.67 8.58
CA ALA A 30 6.32 -5.36 8.64
C ALA A 30 5.55 -4.51 7.63
N TRP A 31 4.55 -3.76 8.08
CA TRP A 31 3.81 -2.85 7.24
C TRP A 31 4.58 -1.54 7.22
N TYR A 32 4.93 -1.07 6.03
CA TYR A 32 5.36 0.30 5.85
C TYR A 32 4.12 1.19 5.91
N THR A 33 4.11 2.08 6.90
CA THR A 33 3.01 3.00 7.19
C THR A 33 3.47 4.45 6.98
N PRO A 34 3.12 5.08 5.84
CA PRO A 34 3.41 6.49 5.58
C PRO A 34 2.82 7.43 6.64
N GLU A 35 3.45 8.59 6.85
CA GLU A 35 3.00 9.58 7.85
C GLU A 35 1.83 10.45 7.38
N ASP A 36 1.85 10.90 6.11
CA ASP A 36 0.76 11.70 5.53
C ASP A 36 -0.21 10.79 4.75
N ILE A 37 -1.50 10.99 5.00
CA ILE A 37 -2.58 10.27 4.32
C ILE A 37 -2.57 10.56 2.82
N ARG A 38 -2.33 11.81 2.43
CA ARG A 38 -2.43 12.25 1.03
C ARG A 38 -1.33 11.67 0.17
N SER A 39 -0.10 11.62 0.67
CA SER A 39 1.03 11.01 -0.06
C SER A 39 1.16 9.51 0.19
N SER A 40 0.29 8.90 1.00
CA SER A 40 0.45 7.52 1.46
C SER A 40 0.56 6.51 0.32
N LEU A 41 -0.23 6.66 -0.75
CA LEU A 41 -0.14 5.79 -1.93
C LEU A 41 1.22 5.92 -2.61
N PHE A 42 1.67 7.15 -2.88
CA PHE A 42 2.94 7.39 -3.56
C PHE A 42 4.13 6.93 -2.72
N CYS A 43 4.08 7.16 -1.41
CA CYS A 43 5.06 6.63 -0.47
C CYS A 43 5.13 5.09 -0.54
N CYS A 44 3.97 4.41 -0.55
CA CYS A 44 3.92 2.96 -0.70
C CYS A 44 4.54 2.50 -2.02
N LEU A 45 4.22 3.16 -3.14
CA LEU A 45 4.78 2.81 -4.45
C LEU A 45 6.29 3.05 -4.51
N ARG A 46 6.76 4.23 -4.08
CA ARG A 46 8.19 4.55 -3.99
C ARG A 46 8.95 3.54 -3.15
N HIS A 47 8.42 3.19 -1.98
CA HIS A 47 9.04 2.21 -1.09
C HIS A 47 9.02 0.81 -1.71
N ALA A 48 7.92 0.41 -2.35
CA ALA A 48 7.79 -0.91 -2.96
C ALA A 48 8.83 -1.15 -4.08
N PHE A 49 9.13 -0.11 -4.85
CA PHE A 49 10.04 -0.20 -6.00
C PHE A 49 11.42 0.39 -5.74
N ALA A 50 11.75 0.72 -4.48
CA ALA A 50 13.00 1.37 -4.07
C ALA A 50 13.32 2.64 -4.89
N ARG A 51 12.28 3.39 -5.29
CA ARG A 51 12.39 4.64 -6.05
C ARG A 51 12.27 5.83 -5.11
N TYR A 52 13.40 6.24 -4.55
CA TYR A 52 13.50 7.41 -3.67
C TYR A 52 13.87 8.71 -4.40
N GLU A 53 13.97 8.66 -5.74
CA GLU A 53 14.31 9.81 -6.57
C GLU A 53 13.10 10.74 -6.78
N ASP A 54 13.38 12.04 -6.86
CA ASP A 54 12.38 13.12 -7.01
C ASP A 54 11.53 12.98 -8.29
N ASP A 55 12.00 12.21 -9.29
CA ASP A 55 11.36 12.12 -10.61
C ASP A 55 10.34 10.97 -10.75
N TYR A 56 10.15 10.11 -9.74
CA TYR A 56 9.30 8.91 -9.89
C TYR A 56 7.87 9.23 -10.36
N LEU A 57 7.24 10.27 -9.80
CA LEU A 57 5.87 10.64 -10.19
C LEU A 57 5.83 11.29 -11.58
N THR A 58 6.89 11.98 -11.97
CA THR A 58 7.03 12.53 -13.33
C THR A 58 7.11 11.40 -14.35
N ASP A 59 7.96 10.40 -14.11
CA ASP A 59 8.09 9.24 -14.99
C ASP A 59 6.80 8.42 -15.06
N LEU A 60 6.17 8.18 -13.90
CA LEU A 60 4.93 7.41 -13.85
C LEU A 60 3.78 8.13 -14.59
N THR A 61 3.64 9.44 -14.42
CA THR A 61 2.60 10.21 -15.11
C THR A 61 2.87 10.35 -16.60
N GLN A 62 4.13 10.43 -17.02
CA GLN A 62 4.51 10.35 -18.44
C GLN A 62 4.11 8.98 -19.02
N TYR A 63 4.41 7.90 -18.32
CA TYR A 63 3.99 6.56 -18.73
C TYR A 63 2.46 6.41 -18.79
N MET A 64 1.74 6.98 -17.82
CA MET A 64 0.26 7.00 -17.85
C MET A 64 -0.29 7.61 -19.14
N GLN A 65 0.33 8.68 -19.65
CA GLN A 65 -0.09 9.35 -20.90
C GLN A 65 0.12 8.47 -22.14
N GLU A 66 1.10 7.58 -22.10
CA GLU A 66 1.45 6.67 -23.20
C GLU A 66 0.63 5.37 -23.17
N LEU A 67 -0.02 5.06 -22.05
CA LEU A 67 -0.77 3.83 -21.83
C LEU A 67 -2.18 3.93 -22.47
N GLU A 68 -2.41 3.15 -23.52
CA GLU A 68 -3.65 3.18 -24.32
C GLU A 68 -4.89 2.89 -23.47
N GLU A 69 -4.78 1.99 -22.51
CA GLU A 69 -5.84 1.57 -21.59
C GLU A 69 -6.33 2.71 -20.69
N LEU A 70 -5.51 3.74 -20.49
CA LEU A 70 -5.88 4.92 -19.73
C LEU A 70 -6.29 6.11 -20.61
N SER A 71 -6.35 5.91 -21.93
CA SER A 71 -6.74 6.97 -22.86
C SER A 71 -8.13 7.53 -22.50
N ASN A 72 -8.19 8.85 -22.30
CA ASN A 72 -9.39 9.61 -21.92
C ASN A 72 -9.95 9.30 -20.53
N LEU A 73 -9.20 8.62 -19.64
CA LEU A 73 -9.62 8.38 -18.25
C LEU A 73 -9.18 9.50 -17.28
N PHE A 74 -8.28 10.38 -17.71
CA PHE A 74 -7.82 11.53 -16.95
C PHE A 74 -7.52 12.71 -17.88
N ASP A 75 -7.40 13.90 -17.29
CA ASP A 75 -6.95 15.12 -17.96
C ASP A 75 -5.54 15.52 -17.48
N GLU A 76 -4.97 16.57 -18.10
CA GLU A 76 -3.65 17.07 -17.72
C GLU A 76 -3.64 17.65 -16.29
N ASP A 77 -4.74 18.26 -15.85
CA ASP A 77 -4.86 18.84 -14.50
C ASP A 77 -4.71 17.75 -13.43
N TYR A 78 -5.30 16.57 -13.67
CA TYR A 78 -5.12 15.40 -12.83
C TYR A 78 -3.65 14.95 -12.77
N LEU A 79 -2.95 14.88 -13.90
CA LEU A 79 -1.53 14.48 -13.93
C LEU A 79 -0.64 15.50 -13.20
N VAL A 80 -0.90 16.80 -13.40
CA VAL A 80 -0.22 17.88 -12.68
C VAL A 80 -0.49 17.78 -11.17
N SER A 81 -1.71 17.41 -10.76
CA SER A 81 -2.03 17.21 -9.35
C SER A 81 -1.26 16.03 -8.73
N ILE A 82 -1.01 14.95 -9.48
CA ILE A 82 -0.19 13.83 -9.03
C ILE A 82 1.28 14.27 -8.91
N ARG A 83 1.84 14.90 -9.94
CA ARG A 83 3.24 15.36 -9.96
C ARG A 83 3.55 16.30 -8.79
N ASN A 84 2.59 17.15 -8.43
CA ASN A 84 2.71 18.08 -7.31
C ASN A 84 2.26 17.50 -5.96
N GLU A 85 1.95 16.21 -5.89
CA GLU A 85 1.46 15.52 -4.68
C GLU A 85 0.25 16.21 -4.01
N GLN A 86 -0.61 16.83 -4.82
CA GLN A 86 -1.83 17.50 -4.36
C GLN A 86 -3.06 16.59 -4.43
N SER A 87 -2.93 15.45 -5.09
CA SER A 87 -3.97 14.41 -5.20
C SER A 87 -3.53 13.17 -4.45
N ASP A 88 -4.46 12.47 -3.79
CA ASP A 88 -4.18 11.23 -3.06
C ASP A 88 -3.86 10.03 -3.98
N GLY A 89 -3.91 10.27 -5.30
CA GLY A 89 -3.85 9.25 -6.33
C GLY A 89 -5.13 8.40 -6.36
N SER A 90 -5.24 7.58 -7.39
CA SER A 90 -6.40 6.71 -7.57
C SER A 90 -5.99 5.33 -8.05
N GLU A 91 -7.00 4.48 -8.25
CA GLU A 91 -6.85 3.15 -8.82
C GLU A 91 -6.18 3.19 -10.21
N LEU A 92 -6.27 4.31 -10.94
CA LEU A 92 -5.54 4.53 -12.20
C LEU A 92 -4.02 4.57 -11.99
N VAL A 93 -3.57 5.19 -10.90
CA VAL A 93 -2.13 5.24 -10.54
C VAL A 93 -1.64 3.85 -10.18
N ILE A 94 -2.44 3.06 -9.46
CA ILE A 94 -2.08 1.69 -9.08
C ILE A 94 -1.97 0.81 -10.33
N PHE A 95 -2.94 0.89 -11.24
CA PHE A 95 -2.90 0.18 -12.52
C PHE A 95 -1.65 0.56 -13.33
N ALA A 96 -1.39 1.86 -13.49
CA ALA A 96 -0.23 2.34 -14.21
C ALA A 96 1.09 1.89 -13.56
N ALA A 97 1.18 1.93 -12.23
CA ALA A 97 2.37 1.49 -11.51
C ALA A 97 2.61 -0.01 -11.65
N ALA A 98 1.56 -0.83 -11.65
CA ALA A 98 1.66 -2.26 -11.92
C ALA A 98 2.29 -2.50 -13.30
N GLN A 99 1.73 -1.87 -14.34
CA GLN A 99 2.21 -1.98 -15.72
C GLN A 99 3.64 -1.45 -15.90
N TYR A 100 3.91 -0.24 -15.40
CA TYR A 100 5.22 0.42 -15.49
C TYR A 100 6.35 -0.43 -14.89
N HIS A 101 6.07 -1.13 -13.79
CA HIS A 101 7.06 -1.94 -13.08
C HIS A 101 7.01 -3.44 -13.42
N GLY A 102 6.11 -3.88 -14.31
CA GLY A 102 5.94 -5.31 -14.63
C GLY A 102 5.69 -6.17 -13.39
N CYS A 103 4.86 -5.67 -12.47
CA CYS A 103 4.56 -6.31 -11.19
C CYS A 103 3.06 -6.36 -10.96
N ASN A 104 2.59 -7.43 -10.32
CA ASN A 104 1.22 -7.46 -9.82
C ASN A 104 1.12 -6.55 -8.59
N ILE A 105 0.06 -5.77 -8.49
CA ILE A 105 -0.28 -5.04 -7.26
C ILE A 105 -1.60 -5.56 -6.73
N GLU A 106 -1.56 -6.19 -5.55
CA GLU A 106 -2.73 -6.62 -4.80
C GLU A 106 -3.18 -5.51 -3.85
N LEU A 107 -4.38 -4.98 -4.06
CA LEU A 107 -5.01 -3.97 -3.20
C LEU A 107 -6.03 -4.63 -2.27
N LYS A 108 -5.72 -4.64 -0.96
CA LYS A 108 -6.62 -5.09 0.11
C LYS A 108 -7.37 -3.90 0.69
N THR A 109 -8.66 -3.77 0.43
CA THR A 109 -9.48 -2.77 1.12
C THR A 109 -9.87 -3.29 2.50
N LEU A 110 -9.61 -2.50 3.54
CA LEU A 110 -9.92 -2.79 4.94
C LEU A 110 -11.09 -1.92 5.41
N ASN A 111 -11.89 -2.44 6.33
CA ASN A 111 -12.78 -1.60 7.13
C ASN A 111 -12.04 -0.97 8.33
N TYR A 112 -12.73 -0.08 9.05
CA TYR A 112 -12.18 0.58 10.26
C TYR A 112 -11.86 -0.36 11.42
N ASN A 113 -12.25 -1.65 11.33
CA ASN A 113 -11.84 -2.70 12.28
C ASN A 113 -10.61 -3.49 11.77
N CYS A 114 -9.90 -2.97 10.77
CA CYS A 114 -8.75 -3.60 10.12
C CYS A 114 -9.03 -4.99 9.53
N LYS A 115 -10.30 -5.28 9.18
CA LYS A 115 -10.66 -6.53 8.48
C LYS A 115 -10.71 -6.28 6.98
N VAL A 116 -10.14 -7.21 6.20
CA VAL A 116 -10.23 -7.19 4.74
C VAL A 116 -11.70 -7.34 4.34
N VAL A 117 -12.19 -6.37 3.57
CA VAL A 117 -13.55 -6.39 2.99
C VAL A 117 -13.52 -6.72 1.51
N SER A 118 -12.43 -6.40 0.81
CA SER A 118 -12.22 -6.80 -0.57
C SER A 118 -10.73 -6.89 -0.90
N THR A 119 -10.43 -7.69 -1.92
CA THR A 119 -9.09 -7.80 -2.50
C THR A 119 -9.24 -7.72 -4.01
N PHE A 120 -8.46 -6.85 -4.63
CA PHE A 120 -8.39 -6.70 -6.07
C PHE A 120 -6.94 -6.74 -6.51
N THR A 121 -6.64 -7.41 -7.61
CA THR A 121 -5.26 -7.53 -8.12
C THR A 121 -5.17 -6.88 -9.49
N TYR A 122 -4.31 -5.86 -9.59
CA TYR A 122 -3.86 -5.29 -10.84
C TYR A 122 -2.77 -6.20 -11.40
N SER A 123 -3.18 -7.15 -12.25
CA SER A 123 -2.29 -8.15 -12.81
C SER A 123 -1.59 -7.64 -14.07
N VAL A 124 -0.35 -8.07 -14.25
CA VAL A 124 0.44 -7.86 -15.47
C VAL A 124 0.89 -9.22 -16.00
N ASP A 125 0.91 -9.37 -17.32
CA ASP A 125 1.43 -10.59 -17.95
C ASP A 125 2.91 -10.78 -17.61
N ASP A 126 3.30 -12.01 -17.27
CA ASP A 126 4.66 -12.38 -16.85
C ASP A 126 5.22 -11.53 -15.69
N ALA A 127 4.35 -11.08 -14.77
CA ALA A 127 4.75 -10.25 -13.64
C ALA A 127 5.90 -10.86 -12.82
N SER A 128 6.91 -10.03 -12.56
CA SER A 128 8.13 -10.43 -11.85
C SER A 128 7.89 -10.79 -10.37
N ARG A 129 6.91 -10.15 -9.75
CA ARG A 129 6.48 -10.37 -8.35
C ARG A 129 5.10 -9.77 -8.10
N THR A 130 4.55 -10.07 -6.93
CA THR A 130 3.32 -9.45 -6.41
C THR A 130 3.63 -8.62 -5.19
N ILE A 131 3.18 -7.37 -5.19
CA ILE A 131 3.26 -6.44 -4.06
C ILE A 131 1.86 -6.32 -3.44
N SER A 132 1.76 -6.29 -2.12
CA SER A 132 0.47 -6.14 -1.43
C SER A 132 0.38 -4.77 -0.76
N ILE A 133 -0.64 -3.99 -1.13
CA ILE A 133 -0.98 -2.70 -0.53
C ILE A 133 -2.33 -2.87 0.16
N ALA A 134 -2.46 -2.35 1.38
CA ALA A 134 -3.75 -2.26 2.06
C ALA A 134 -4.24 -0.81 2.08
N ARG A 135 -5.55 -0.63 1.93
CA ARG A 135 -6.23 0.68 1.95
C ARG A 135 -7.28 0.70 3.05
N ILE A 136 -7.28 1.73 3.88
CA ILE A 136 -8.32 2.02 4.87
C ILE A 136 -8.79 3.48 4.70
N GLY A 137 -10.01 3.66 4.19
CA GLY A 137 -10.44 4.98 3.72
C GLY A 137 -9.52 5.50 2.60
N LEU A 138 -8.92 6.67 2.81
CA LEU A 138 -7.95 7.28 1.88
C LEU A 138 -6.49 6.91 2.18
N TYR A 139 -6.23 6.17 3.26
CA TYR A 139 -4.88 5.83 3.70
C TYR A 139 -4.40 4.50 3.12
N TYR A 140 -3.18 4.47 2.62
CA TYR A 140 -2.52 3.30 2.07
C TYR A 140 -1.31 2.87 2.92
N CYS A 141 -1.11 1.56 3.05
CA CYS A 141 0.10 0.97 3.64
C CYS A 141 0.58 -0.21 2.81
N LEU A 142 1.89 -0.46 2.86
CA LEU A 142 2.55 -1.49 2.06
C LEU A 142 2.95 -2.67 2.95
N GLN A 143 2.70 -3.90 2.51
CA GLN A 143 3.21 -5.10 3.16
C GLN A 143 4.67 -5.34 2.73
N VAL A 144 5.61 -5.32 3.69
CA VAL A 144 7.07 -5.41 3.42
C VAL A 144 7.63 -6.83 3.66
N GLU A 145 6.81 -7.78 4.12
CA GLU A 145 7.27 -9.16 4.29
C GLU A 145 7.77 -9.78 2.97
N GLY A 146 9.01 -10.28 2.98
CA GLY A 146 9.64 -10.91 1.81
C GLY A 146 10.17 -9.93 0.76
N MET A 147 10.10 -8.61 1.00
CA MET A 147 10.74 -7.62 0.14
C MET A 147 12.25 -7.58 0.42
N HIS A 148 13.04 -8.26 -0.40
CA HIS A 148 14.49 -8.01 -0.45
C HIS A 148 14.70 -6.64 -1.10
N ILE A 149 15.12 -5.65 -0.30
CA ILE A 149 15.62 -4.34 -0.75
C ILE A 149 17.10 -4.50 -1.09
#